data_AF-A0A1G6ZN80-F1
#
_entry.id   AF-A0A1G6ZN80-F1
#
_cell.length_a   1.000
_cell.length_b   1.000
_cell.length_c   1.000
_cell.angle_alpha   90.00
_cell.angle_beta   90.00
_cell.angle_gamma   90.00
#
_symmetry.space_group_name_H-M   'P 1'
#
loop_
_entity.id
_entity.type
_entity.pdbx_description
1 polymer ?
#
loop_
_entity_poly.entity_id
_entity_poly.type
_entity_poly.pdbx_seq_one_letter_code
_entity_poly.pdbx_strand_id
1 'polypeptide(L)'
;MSTPVETRRLEVCEPGADSQAMAVDAATALAGVLKALADPARLRMLSHLVTSERGEACVCDLAELTDVSQPTVSHHLKVLKREGVLESDRRGTWVWYRLTPGLRQPVTDLLDRLAPAVLTAVPTTPTAPLLDPDRALDHVVDDLAGRFPHLSAELVQRTVRESYTGLSRTATVRSHLISLTERFARQRLTDLGRDRDTAPPQVLFVCVANAGRSQLAAALLRHYAGDRVVVRSAGSSPAGAVHTNVAGLLAELGSDTEDTFPKPLTDDAVRAADVVVTMGCGDVCPVVPGVRYEEWAVADPALATPSTLTSIRADLDRRVRALLTDLVPDLHLPTR
;
A
#
# COMPACT_ATOMS: atom_id res chain seq x y z
N MET A 1 39.61 5.66 54.19
CA MET A 1 39.79 6.67 53.13
C MET A 1 38.86 6.29 52.00
N SER A 2 37.63 6.81 52.00
CA SER A 2 36.65 6.55 50.94
C SER A 2 36.91 7.51 49.79
N THR A 3 37.24 6.98 48.62
CA THR A 3 37.31 7.68 47.35
C THR A 3 35.94 8.24 46.98
N PRO A 4 35.82 9.52 46.55
CA PRO A 4 34.57 10.03 46.04
C PRO A 4 34.33 9.46 44.64
N VAL A 5 33.12 8.96 44.42
CA VAL A 5 32.62 8.59 43.09
C VAL A 5 32.41 9.89 42.31
N GLU A 6 33.13 10.06 41.21
CA GLU A 6 33.01 11.20 40.32
C GLU A 6 31.70 11.09 39.54
N THR A 7 30.71 11.89 39.94
CA THR A 7 29.41 11.97 39.28
C THR A 7 29.59 12.58 37.90
N ARG A 8 29.63 11.72 36.87
CA ARG A 8 29.59 12.13 35.46
C ARG A 8 28.36 13.00 35.25
N ARG A 9 28.57 14.31 34.98
CA ARG A 9 27.50 15.21 34.55
C ARG A 9 26.82 14.58 33.35
N LEU A 10 25.55 14.25 33.48
CA LEU A 10 24.68 14.01 32.34
C LEU A 10 24.67 15.31 31.54
N GLU A 11 25.25 15.30 30.33
CA GLU A 11 25.03 16.38 29.37
C GLU A 11 23.54 16.40 29.09
N VAL A 12 22.85 17.36 29.72
CA VAL A 12 21.47 17.66 29.40
C VAL A 12 21.49 18.22 27.99
N CYS A 13 20.75 17.58 27.10
CA CYS A 13 20.56 18.02 25.72
C CYS A 13 19.68 19.29 25.74
N GLU A 14 20.28 20.43 26.06
CA GLU A 14 19.63 21.73 25.97
C GLU A 14 19.81 22.28 24.55
N PRO A 15 18.75 22.72 23.87
CA PRO A 15 18.89 23.35 22.56
C PRO A 15 19.78 24.59 22.72
N GLY A 16 20.91 24.61 22.00
CA GLY A 16 21.85 25.72 22.04
C GLY A 16 21.16 27.04 21.73
N ALA A 17 21.44 28.07 22.53
CA ALA A 17 20.77 29.37 22.51
C ALA A 17 20.82 30.11 21.16
N ASP A 18 21.64 29.66 20.21
CA ASP A 18 21.82 30.23 18.87
C ASP A 18 21.01 29.52 17.77
N SER A 19 20.30 28.42 18.08
CA SER A 19 19.50 27.68 17.09
C SER A 19 18.08 28.23 17.02
N GLN A 20 17.84 29.15 16.09
CA GLN A 20 16.49 29.66 15.83
C GLN A 20 15.77 28.78 14.80
N ALA A 21 14.70 28.13 15.24
CA ALA A 21 13.79 27.43 14.33
C ALA A 21 13.01 28.45 13.48
N MET A 22 12.69 28.06 12.25
CA MET A 22 11.79 28.84 11.40
C MET A 22 10.42 29.01 12.06
N ALA A 23 9.77 30.16 11.80
CA ALA A 23 8.42 30.40 12.30
C ALA A 23 7.45 29.32 11.81
N VAL A 24 6.53 28.89 12.68
CA VAL A 24 5.58 27.79 12.40
C VAL A 24 4.74 28.07 11.15
N ASP A 25 4.32 29.31 10.93
CA ASP A 25 3.53 29.69 9.75
C ASP A 25 4.35 29.60 8.46
N ALA A 26 5.61 30.02 8.51
CA ALA A 26 6.53 29.89 7.37
C ALA A 26 6.83 28.42 7.07
N ALA A 27 7.05 27.60 8.10
CA ALA A 27 7.22 26.16 7.97
C ALA A 27 5.98 25.48 7.36
N THR A 28 4.79 25.88 7.81
CA THR A 28 3.50 25.32 7.34
C THR A 28 3.24 25.70 5.88
N ALA A 29 3.47 26.96 5.51
CA ALA A 29 3.35 27.43 4.13
C ALA A 29 4.34 26.72 3.19
N LEU A 30 5.61 26.61 3.61
CA LEU A 30 6.64 25.90 2.85
C LEU A 30 6.32 24.41 2.72
N ALA A 31 5.85 23.76 3.78
CA ALA A 31 5.44 22.36 3.76
C ALA A 31 4.27 22.11 2.80
N GLY A 32 3.31 23.05 2.71
CA GLY A 32 2.22 23.00 1.74
C GLY A 32 2.73 22.96 0.30
N VAL A 33 3.62 23.88 -0.06
CA VAL A 33 4.26 23.93 -1.39
C VAL A 33 5.11 22.69 -1.64
N LEU A 34 5.97 22.28 -0.70
CA LEU A 34 6.79 21.08 -0.86
C LEU A 34 5.96 19.81 -1.03
N LYS A 35 4.82 19.69 -0.32
CA LYS A 35 3.87 18.59 -0.50
C LYS A 35 3.22 18.61 -1.88
N ALA A 36 2.93 19.81 -2.41
CA ALA A 36 2.48 19.99 -3.79
C ALA A 36 3.55 19.54 -4.79
N LEU A 37 4.83 19.73 -4.50
CA LEU A 37 5.93 19.38 -5.40
C LEU A 37 6.36 17.91 -5.30
N ALA A 38 6.19 17.27 -4.14
CA ALA A 38 6.66 15.91 -3.84
C ALA A 38 5.85 14.79 -4.53
N ASP A 39 5.84 14.81 -5.86
CA ASP A 39 5.25 13.77 -6.72
C ASP A 39 6.05 13.67 -8.04
N PRO A 40 6.37 12.45 -8.51
CA PRO A 40 7.21 12.27 -9.69
C PRO A 40 6.64 12.90 -10.97
N ALA A 41 5.33 12.82 -11.19
CA ALA A 41 4.70 13.39 -12.38
C ALA A 41 4.75 14.93 -12.32
N ARG A 42 4.53 15.52 -11.14
CA ARG A 42 4.61 16.98 -10.94
C ARG A 42 6.04 17.50 -11.12
N LEU A 43 7.06 16.82 -10.59
CA LEU A 43 8.46 17.20 -10.80
C LEU A 43 8.87 17.12 -12.29
N ARG A 44 8.40 16.10 -13.02
CA ARG A 44 8.62 16.00 -14.47
C ARG A 44 7.95 17.14 -15.25
N MET A 45 6.69 17.47 -14.92
CA MET A 45 5.98 18.60 -15.55
C MET A 45 6.70 19.93 -15.28
N LEU A 46 7.17 20.15 -14.05
CA LEU A 46 7.88 21.38 -13.68
C LEU A 46 9.26 21.48 -14.35
N SER A 47 10.01 20.38 -14.40
CA SER A 47 11.28 20.31 -15.14
C SER A 47 11.07 20.66 -16.62
N HIS A 48 10.01 20.15 -17.24
CA HIS A 48 9.65 20.51 -18.61
C HIS A 48 9.29 22.00 -18.76
N LEU A 49 8.50 22.57 -17.85
CA LEU A 49 8.12 23.99 -17.90
C LEU A 49 9.30 24.96 -17.68
N VAL A 50 10.30 24.54 -16.91
CA VAL A 50 11.53 25.31 -16.69
C VAL A 50 12.44 25.25 -17.92
N THR A 51 12.57 24.06 -18.53
CA THR A 51 13.50 23.79 -19.65
C THR A 51 12.92 24.13 -21.02
N SER A 52 11.60 24.29 -21.15
CA SER A 52 10.97 24.66 -22.42
C SER A 52 11.28 26.10 -22.80
N GLU A 53 11.62 26.32 -24.09
CA GLU A 53 11.93 27.65 -24.62
C GLU A 53 10.75 28.63 -24.51
N ARG A 54 9.52 28.10 -24.49
CA ARG A 54 8.29 28.88 -24.35
C ARG A 54 7.94 29.21 -22.91
N GLY A 55 8.50 28.48 -21.93
CA GLY A 55 8.20 28.64 -20.50
C GLY A 55 6.74 28.34 -20.11
N GLU A 56 5.96 27.75 -21.01
CA GLU A 56 4.57 27.36 -20.84
C GLU A 56 4.28 26.09 -21.65
N ALA A 57 3.32 25.28 -21.19
CA ALA A 57 2.91 24.03 -21.86
C ALA A 57 1.40 23.83 -21.76
N CYS A 58 0.81 23.16 -22.75
CA CYS A 58 -0.59 22.77 -22.69
C CYS A 58 -0.78 21.41 -22.02
N VAL A 59 -2.03 21.04 -21.70
CA VAL A 59 -2.35 19.76 -21.06
C VAL A 59 -1.92 18.56 -21.93
N CYS A 60 -2.00 18.68 -23.25
CA CYS A 60 -1.62 17.62 -24.18
C CYS A 60 -0.11 17.37 -24.16
N ASP A 61 0.69 18.44 -24.23
CA ASP A 61 2.16 18.34 -24.15
C ASP A 61 2.60 17.64 -22.84
N LEU A 62 1.97 18.02 -21.72
CA LEU A 62 2.29 17.45 -20.41
C LEU A 62 1.81 16.00 -20.25
N ALA A 63 0.75 15.60 -20.95
CA ALA A 63 0.25 14.22 -20.93
C ALA A 63 1.17 13.26 -21.68
N GLU A 64 1.71 13.68 -22.83
CA GLU A 64 2.71 12.90 -23.58
C GLU A 64 4.01 12.70 -22.79
N LEU A 65 4.36 13.65 -21.93
CA LEU A 65 5.61 13.62 -21.14
C LEU A 65 5.56 12.76 -19.87
N THR A 66 4.37 12.43 -19.36
CA THR A 66 4.22 11.87 -18.01
C THR A 66 3.68 10.45 -17.95
N ASP A 67 3.46 9.78 -19.10
CA ASP A 67 2.93 8.42 -19.21
C ASP A 67 1.65 8.17 -18.37
N VAL A 68 0.91 9.24 -18.07
CA VAL A 68 -0.33 9.20 -17.29
C VAL A 68 -1.50 9.75 -18.09
N SER A 69 -2.71 9.30 -17.76
CA SER A 69 -3.93 9.73 -18.43
C SER A 69 -4.17 11.24 -18.30
N GLN A 70 -4.79 11.86 -19.31
CA GLN A 70 -5.14 13.29 -19.31
C GLN A 70 -5.98 13.74 -18.09
N PRO A 71 -6.93 12.94 -17.56
CA PRO A 71 -7.60 13.25 -16.28
C PRO A 71 -6.63 13.35 -15.09
N THR A 72 -5.62 12.47 -15.04
CA THR A 72 -4.57 12.47 -14.01
C THR A 72 -3.71 13.74 -14.11
N VAL A 73 -3.28 14.12 -15.31
CA VAL A 73 -2.53 15.37 -15.56
C VAL A 73 -3.33 16.58 -15.10
N SER A 74 -4.61 16.65 -15.46
CA SER A 74 -5.51 17.73 -15.05
C SER A 74 -5.63 17.84 -13.53
N HIS A 75 -5.64 16.70 -12.82
CA HIS A 75 -5.61 16.66 -11.36
C HIS A 75 -4.30 17.24 -10.79
N HIS A 76 -3.14 16.81 -11.31
CA HIS A 76 -1.84 17.34 -10.88
C HIS A 76 -1.73 18.85 -11.09
N LEU A 77 -2.18 19.36 -12.25
CA LEU A 77 -2.19 20.80 -12.56
C LEU A 77 -3.12 21.59 -11.63
N LYS A 78 -4.26 21.01 -11.25
CA LYS A 78 -5.18 21.64 -10.28
C LYS A 78 -4.56 21.73 -8.88
N VAL A 79 -3.83 20.71 -8.45
CA VAL A 79 -3.09 20.71 -7.17
C VAL A 79 -2.01 21.79 -7.17
N LEU A 80 -1.19 21.86 -8.21
CA LEU A 80 -0.14 22.87 -8.32
C LEU A 80 -0.69 24.30 -8.37
N LYS A 81 -1.83 24.51 -9.06
CA LYS A 81 -2.51 25.80 -9.09
C LYS A 81 -3.10 26.19 -7.73
N ARG A 82 -3.66 25.23 -6.99
CA ARG A 82 -4.23 25.49 -5.65
C ARG A 82 -3.17 26.00 -4.68
N GLU A 83 -1.95 25.46 -4.76
CA GLU A 83 -0.82 25.86 -3.92
C GLU A 83 -0.04 27.05 -4.52
N GLY A 84 -0.57 27.69 -5.56
CA GLY A 84 0.01 28.91 -6.15
C GLY A 84 1.28 28.69 -6.99
N VAL A 85 1.64 27.44 -7.29
CA VAL A 85 2.85 27.08 -8.06
C VAL A 85 2.69 27.39 -9.55
N LEU A 86 1.49 27.20 -10.09
CA LEU A 86 1.18 27.43 -11.50
C LEU A 86 0.09 28.48 -11.70
N GLU A 87 0.24 29.23 -12.77
CA GLU A 87 -0.80 30.05 -13.39
C GLU A 87 -1.31 29.37 -14.66
N SER A 88 -2.55 29.68 -15.03
CA SER A 88 -3.17 29.16 -16.25
C SER A 88 -3.72 30.30 -17.09
N ASP A 89 -3.47 30.28 -18.39
CA ASP A 89 -4.00 31.22 -19.37
C ASP A 89 -4.76 30.47 -20.47
N ARG A 90 -5.98 30.90 -20.79
CA ARG A 90 -6.82 30.23 -21.79
C ARG A 90 -6.70 30.96 -23.12
N ARG A 91 -6.14 30.28 -24.12
CA ARG A 91 -5.92 30.82 -25.47
C ARG A 91 -6.69 29.98 -26.48
N GLY A 92 -7.90 30.43 -26.80
CA GLY A 92 -8.84 29.70 -27.65
C GLY A 92 -9.32 28.40 -26.98
N THR A 93 -9.13 27.27 -27.67
CA THR A 93 -9.54 25.95 -27.18
C THR A 93 -8.62 25.41 -26.08
N TRP A 94 -7.38 25.89 -26.02
CA TRP A 94 -6.34 25.32 -25.16
C TRP A 94 -6.11 26.13 -23.89
N VAL A 95 -5.78 25.44 -22.80
CA VAL A 95 -5.33 26.06 -21.54
C VAL A 95 -3.84 25.81 -21.40
N TRP A 96 -3.09 26.90 -21.30
CA TRP A 96 -1.65 26.91 -21.14
C TRP A 96 -1.31 27.12 -19.68
N TYR A 97 -0.31 26.38 -19.19
CA TYR A 97 0.18 26.45 -17.83
C TYR A 97 1.60 26.97 -17.81
N ARG A 98 1.88 27.85 -16.86
CA ARG A 98 3.21 28.41 -16.62
C ARG A 98 3.48 28.50 -15.13
N LEU A 99 4.76 28.51 -14.76
CA LEU A 99 5.18 28.81 -13.39
C LEU A 99 4.76 30.22 -13.00
N THR A 100 4.25 30.37 -11.78
CA THR A 100 4.03 31.69 -11.18
C THR A 100 5.36 32.47 -11.19
N PRO A 101 5.41 33.74 -11.63
CA PRO A 101 6.66 34.46 -11.84
C PRO A 101 7.62 34.44 -10.64
N GLY A 102 7.08 34.59 -9.43
CA GLY A 102 7.88 34.56 -8.18
C GLY A 102 8.43 33.19 -7.79
N LEU A 103 7.91 32.10 -8.36
CA LEU A 103 8.33 30.72 -8.08
C LEU A 103 9.21 30.12 -9.18
N ARG A 104 9.35 30.79 -10.34
CA ARG A 104 10.18 30.28 -11.44
C ARG A 104 11.63 30.07 -11.01
N GLN A 105 12.26 31.08 -10.42
CA GLN A 105 13.65 30.98 -9.95
C GLN A 105 13.81 30.00 -8.78
N PRO A 106 13.00 30.06 -7.70
CA PRO A 106 13.06 29.07 -6.63
C PRO A 106 12.90 27.61 -7.07
N VAL A 107 11.98 27.32 -8.00
CA VAL A 107 11.79 25.97 -8.53
C VAL A 107 12.96 25.55 -9.42
N THR A 108 13.52 26.47 -10.20
CA THR A 108 14.73 26.21 -11.00
C THR A 108 15.91 25.91 -10.08
N ASP A 109 16.17 26.74 -9.07
CA ASP A 109 17.19 26.50 -8.06
C ASP A 109 16.98 25.18 -7.31
N LEU A 110 15.73 24.83 -6.97
CA LEU A 110 15.40 23.55 -6.36
C LEU A 110 15.83 22.39 -7.27
N LEU A 111 15.44 22.42 -8.54
CA LEU A 111 15.76 21.36 -9.50
C LEU A 111 17.27 21.32 -9.80
N ASP A 112 17.92 22.46 -9.97
CA ASP A 112 19.33 22.55 -10.38
C ASP A 112 20.31 22.32 -9.22
N ARG A 113 19.93 22.66 -7.98
CA ARG A 113 20.80 22.49 -6.81
C ARG A 113 20.49 21.24 -6.03
N LEU A 114 19.20 20.96 -5.76
CA LEU A 114 18.84 19.80 -4.96
C LEU A 114 18.78 18.52 -5.80
N ALA A 115 18.38 18.53 -7.08
CA ALA A 115 18.36 17.26 -7.81
C ALA A 115 19.77 16.68 -8.01
N PRO A 116 20.78 17.46 -8.46
CA PRO A 116 22.16 16.97 -8.48
C PRO A 116 22.67 16.66 -7.09
N ALA A 117 22.44 17.51 -6.08
CA ALA A 117 22.87 17.21 -4.71
C ALA A 117 22.22 15.93 -4.16
N VAL A 118 20.96 15.60 -4.46
CA VAL A 118 20.34 14.33 -4.06
C VAL A 118 20.94 13.15 -4.82
N LEU A 119 21.35 13.36 -6.08
CA LEU A 119 21.99 12.33 -6.92
C LEU A 119 23.49 12.16 -6.63
N THR A 120 24.19 13.20 -6.14
CA THR A 120 25.64 13.23 -5.87
C THR A 120 25.99 13.17 -4.39
N ALA A 121 25.13 13.69 -3.50
CA ALA A 121 25.17 13.43 -2.06
C ALA A 121 24.54 12.07 -1.72
N VAL A 122 24.69 11.11 -2.62
CA VAL A 122 24.79 9.71 -2.24
C VAL A 122 26.28 9.42 -1.98
N PRO A 123 26.84 9.72 -0.77
CA PRO A 123 27.76 8.78 -0.20
C PRO A 123 27.00 7.47 -0.02
N THR A 124 27.45 6.41 -0.69
CA THR A 124 27.32 5.06 -0.18
C THR A 124 28.07 5.02 1.16
N THR A 125 27.40 5.39 2.25
CA THR A 125 27.91 5.21 3.61
C THR A 125 26.72 4.90 4.51
N PRO A 126 26.85 3.88 5.37
CA PRO A 126 25.73 3.08 5.83
C PRO A 126 24.92 3.86 6.85
N THR A 127 23.64 4.04 6.55
CA THR A 127 22.62 4.10 7.59
C THR A 127 22.80 2.85 8.45
N ALA A 128 23.18 2.98 9.73
CA ALA A 128 23.13 1.84 10.65
C ALA A 128 21.74 1.20 10.54
N PRO A 129 21.70 -0.13 10.38
CA PRO A 129 21.05 -0.75 9.24
C PRO A 129 19.57 -0.37 9.17
N LEU A 130 19.21 0.45 8.18
CA LEU A 130 18.05 0.07 7.38
C LEU A 130 18.44 -1.30 6.86
N LEU A 131 17.90 -2.35 7.49
CA LEU A 131 17.98 -3.75 7.07
C LEU A 131 18.45 -3.82 5.62
N ASP A 132 19.70 -4.24 5.39
CA ASP A 132 20.08 -4.73 4.06
C ASP A 132 18.95 -5.69 3.71
N PRO A 133 18.07 -5.33 2.77
CA PRO A 133 16.84 -6.07 2.59
C PRO A 133 17.19 -7.50 2.23
N ASP A 134 18.34 -7.72 1.57
CA ASP A 134 18.80 -9.06 1.27
C ASP A 134 19.17 -9.83 2.54
N ARG A 135 19.99 -9.26 3.42
CA ARG A 135 20.32 -9.90 4.71
C ARG A 135 19.10 -10.10 5.61
N ALA A 136 18.18 -9.15 5.63
CA ALA A 136 16.94 -9.22 6.38
C ALA A 136 16.03 -10.34 5.86
N LEU A 137 15.92 -10.44 4.54
CA LEU A 137 15.19 -11.50 3.89
C LEU A 137 15.89 -12.85 4.09
N ASP A 138 17.22 -12.91 4.11
CA ASP A 138 17.96 -14.14 4.44
C ASP A 138 17.62 -14.61 5.86
N HIS A 139 17.55 -13.70 6.85
CA HIS A 139 17.10 -14.05 8.19
C HIS A 139 15.64 -14.57 8.21
N VAL A 140 14.75 -13.98 7.41
CA VAL A 140 13.37 -14.47 7.25
C VAL A 140 13.34 -15.84 6.57
N VAL A 141 14.20 -16.07 5.59
CA VAL A 141 14.36 -17.37 4.92
C VAL A 141 14.83 -18.42 5.91
N ASP A 142 15.84 -18.13 6.72
CA ASP A 142 16.36 -19.05 7.73
C ASP A 142 15.30 -19.40 8.79
N ASP A 143 14.58 -18.41 9.31
CA ASP A 143 13.50 -18.63 10.28
C ASP A 143 12.36 -19.47 9.68
N LEU A 144 11.89 -19.13 8.47
CA LEU A 144 10.82 -19.89 7.82
C LEU A 144 11.27 -21.29 7.39
N ALA A 145 12.53 -21.47 6.96
CA ALA A 145 13.06 -22.79 6.65
C ALA A 145 13.05 -23.70 7.89
N GLY A 146 13.36 -23.15 9.07
CA GLY A 146 13.23 -23.87 10.34
C GLY A 146 11.79 -24.25 10.69
N ARG A 147 10.80 -23.41 10.34
CA ARG A 147 9.36 -23.67 10.61
C ARG A 147 8.71 -24.61 9.61
N PHE A 148 9.23 -24.69 8.38
CA PHE A 148 8.70 -25.54 7.31
C PHE A 148 9.73 -26.59 6.84
N PRO A 149 10.19 -27.50 7.72
CA PRO A 149 11.27 -28.45 7.40
C PRO A 149 10.90 -29.49 6.33
N HIS A 150 9.61 -29.62 6.01
CA HIS A 150 9.09 -30.50 4.96
C HIS A 150 9.17 -29.88 3.56
N LEU A 151 9.42 -28.56 3.46
CA LEU A 151 9.59 -27.86 2.19
C LEU A 151 11.09 -27.69 1.88
N SER A 152 11.44 -27.63 0.59
CA SER A 152 12.82 -27.37 0.19
C SER A 152 13.24 -25.94 0.54
N ALA A 153 14.50 -25.77 0.95
CA ALA A 153 15.06 -24.45 1.25
C ALA A 153 14.97 -23.49 0.05
N GLU A 154 15.15 -23.99 -1.18
CA GLU A 154 15.00 -23.21 -2.41
C GLU A 154 13.57 -22.69 -2.59
N LEU A 155 12.55 -23.51 -2.31
CA LEU A 155 11.15 -23.09 -2.37
C LEU A 155 10.84 -22.02 -1.31
N VAL A 156 11.34 -22.18 -0.09
CA VAL A 156 11.19 -21.18 0.98
C VAL A 156 11.83 -19.86 0.56
N GLN A 157 13.08 -19.90 0.10
CA GLN A 157 13.81 -18.73 -0.37
C GLN A 157 13.06 -18.02 -1.51
N ARG A 158 12.67 -18.76 -2.55
CA ARG A 158 11.88 -18.20 -3.67
C ARG A 158 10.60 -17.54 -3.18
N THR A 159 9.85 -18.22 -2.31
CA THR A 159 8.57 -17.72 -1.80
C THR A 159 8.74 -16.41 -1.02
N VAL A 160 9.77 -16.31 -0.17
CA VAL A 160 10.10 -15.07 0.56
C VAL A 160 10.45 -13.94 -0.40
N ARG A 161 11.35 -14.20 -1.36
CA ARG A 161 11.85 -13.18 -2.31
C ARG A 161 10.75 -12.68 -3.26
N GLU A 162 9.90 -13.57 -3.75
CA GLU A 162 8.73 -13.21 -4.56
C GLU A 162 7.70 -12.42 -3.75
N SER A 163 7.47 -12.81 -2.48
CA SER A 163 6.53 -12.09 -1.61
C SER A 163 7.00 -10.65 -1.36
N TYR A 164 8.29 -10.45 -1.09
CA TYR A 164 8.89 -9.13 -0.98
C TYR A 164 8.69 -8.31 -2.26
N THR A 165 9.00 -8.91 -3.41
CA THR A 165 8.89 -8.26 -4.72
C THR A 165 7.43 -7.90 -5.05
N GLY A 166 6.48 -8.75 -4.68
CA GLY A 166 5.06 -8.49 -4.89
C GLY A 166 4.55 -7.32 -4.04
N LEU A 167 4.95 -7.25 -2.77
CA LEU A 167 4.54 -6.20 -1.85
C LEU A 167 5.26 -4.87 -2.10
N SER A 168 6.54 -4.90 -2.48
CA SER A 168 7.36 -3.69 -2.68
C SER A 168 6.85 -2.79 -3.81
N ARG A 169 6.14 -3.36 -4.80
CA ARG A 169 5.56 -2.63 -5.94
C ARG A 169 4.48 -1.62 -5.56
N THR A 170 3.73 -1.90 -4.49
CA THR A 170 2.56 -1.09 -4.10
C THR A 170 2.68 -0.50 -2.70
N ALA A 171 3.66 -0.95 -1.89
CA ALA A 171 3.87 -0.48 -0.53
C ALA A 171 4.17 1.02 -0.46
N THR A 172 3.33 1.76 0.26
CA THR A 172 3.53 3.19 0.55
C THR A 172 4.48 3.42 1.73
N VAL A 173 4.53 2.48 2.68
CA VAL A 173 5.36 2.55 3.88
C VAL A 173 6.38 1.41 3.87
N ARG A 174 7.66 1.73 3.63
CA ARG A 174 8.74 0.73 3.49
C ARG A 174 9.25 0.16 4.81
N SER A 175 9.04 0.84 5.93
CA SER A 175 9.53 0.42 7.25
C SER A 175 8.95 -0.91 7.73
N HIS A 176 7.74 -1.28 7.29
CA HIS A 176 7.08 -2.53 7.67
C HIS A 176 7.20 -3.63 6.63
N LEU A 177 7.91 -3.38 5.51
CA LEU A 177 7.89 -4.26 4.35
C LEU A 177 8.48 -5.65 4.66
N ILE A 178 9.54 -5.73 5.49
CA ILE A 178 10.14 -7.02 5.88
C ILE A 178 9.16 -7.84 6.73
N SER A 179 8.53 -7.23 7.74
CA SER A 179 7.54 -7.94 8.58
C SER A 179 6.31 -8.38 7.77
N LEU A 180 5.81 -7.53 6.86
CA LEU A 180 4.72 -7.91 5.96
C LEU A 180 5.15 -9.02 4.99
N THR A 181 6.41 -9.02 4.55
CA THR A 181 6.97 -10.08 3.72
C THR A 181 7.02 -11.40 4.47
N GLU A 182 7.55 -11.43 5.69
CA GLU A 182 7.56 -12.63 6.53
C GLU A 182 6.15 -13.19 6.69
N ARG A 183 5.19 -12.33 7.06
CA ARG A 183 3.79 -12.72 7.23
C ARG A 183 3.18 -13.29 5.94
N PHE A 184 3.39 -12.61 4.81
CA PHE A 184 2.84 -13.06 3.53
C PHE A 184 3.51 -14.36 3.05
N ALA A 185 4.83 -14.46 3.16
CA ALA A 185 5.58 -15.66 2.80
C ALA A 185 5.17 -16.86 3.66
N ARG A 186 5.04 -16.68 4.98
CA ARG A 186 4.52 -17.70 5.89
C ARG A 186 3.13 -18.18 5.45
N GLN A 187 2.22 -17.26 5.11
CA GLN A 187 0.89 -17.61 4.62
C GLN A 187 0.98 -18.47 3.34
N ARG A 188 1.78 -18.05 2.36
CA ARG A 188 1.97 -18.78 1.09
C ARG A 188 2.59 -20.16 1.30
N LEU A 189 3.55 -20.29 2.22
CA LEU A 189 4.18 -21.58 2.55
C LEU A 189 3.19 -22.53 3.25
N THR A 190 2.35 -22.01 4.15
CA THR A 190 1.24 -22.79 4.72
C THR A 190 0.27 -23.25 3.65
N ASP A 191 -0.07 -22.37 2.70
CA ASP A 191 -0.98 -22.69 1.60
C ASP A 191 -0.36 -23.76 0.67
N LEU A 192 0.95 -23.72 0.40
CA LEU A 192 1.68 -24.74 -0.38
C LEU A 192 1.76 -26.11 0.31
N GLY A 193 1.83 -26.13 1.64
CA GLY A 193 1.87 -27.37 2.44
C GLY A 193 0.48 -27.91 2.82
N ARG A 194 -0.61 -27.23 2.41
CA ARG A 194 -1.97 -27.60 2.80
C ARG A 194 -2.39 -28.92 2.15
N ASP A 195 -2.81 -29.86 2.97
CA ASP A 195 -3.54 -31.04 2.56
C ASP A 195 -5.06 -30.79 2.63
N ARG A 196 -5.73 -30.81 1.48
CA ARG A 196 -7.17 -30.50 1.35
C ARG A 196 -8.06 -31.51 2.05
N ASP A 197 -7.59 -32.75 2.21
CA ASP A 197 -8.42 -33.83 2.76
C ASP A 197 -8.48 -33.77 4.29
N THR A 198 -7.48 -33.14 4.92
CA THR A 198 -7.34 -33.09 6.38
C THR A 198 -7.47 -31.69 6.97
N ALA A 199 -7.20 -30.64 6.19
CA ALA A 199 -7.29 -29.25 6.65
C ALA A 199 -8.74 -28.72 6.65
N PRO A 200 -9.08 -27.75 7.53
CA PRO A 200 -10.34 -27.03 7.44
C PRO A 200 -10.53 -26.37 6.07
N PRO A 201 -11.76 -26.18 5.58
CA PRO A 201 -12.03 -25.55 4.30
C PRO A 201 -11.33 -24.20 4.16
N GLN A 202 -10.81 -23.88 2.97
CA GLN A 202 -10.15 -22.61 2.69
C GLN A 202 -10.95 -21.76 1.70
N VAL A 203 -11.20 -20.50 2.07
CA VAL A 203 -11.88 -19.51 1.22
C VAL A 203 -10.92 -18.38 0.87
N LEU A 204 -10.79 -18.08 -0.42
CA LEU A 204 -10.01 -16.97 -0.94
C LEU A 204 -10.93 -15.89 -1.53
N PHE A 205 -10.90 -14.68 -0.95
CA PHE A 205 -11.59 -13.51 -1.49
C PHE A 205 -10.68 -12.67 -2.37
N VAL A 206 -11.07 -12.43 -3.62
CA VAL A 206 -10.29 -11.66 -4.60
C VAL A 206 -11.06 -10.44 -5.06
N CYS A 207 -10.43 -9.26 -5.04
CA CYS A 207 -10.95 -8.08 -5.73
C CYS A 207 -9.80 -7.37 -6.46
N VAL A 208 -10.02 -6.17 -6.99
CA VAL A 208 -8.95 -5.43 -7.69
C VAL A 208 -7.85 -5.02 -6.71
N ALA A 209 -8.18 -4.21 -5.71
CA ALA A 209 -7.20 -3.52 -4.88
C ALA A 209 -6.81 -4.22 -3.57
N ASN A 210 -7.54 -5.26 -3.16
CA ASN A 210 -7.43 -5.89 -1.83
C ASN A 210 -7.40 -4.90 -0.65
N ALA A 211 -8.17 -3.82 -0.77
CA ALA A 211 -8.22 -2.74 0.21
C ALA A 211 -9.64 -2.43 0.70
N GLY A 212 -10.65 -3.14 0.18
CA GLY A 212 -12.05 -2.92 0.54
C GLY A 212 -12.84 -4.21 0.56
N ARG A 213 -13.56 -4.52 -0.53
CA ARG A 213 -14.48 -5.68 -0.66
C ARG A 213 -13.89 -7.00 -0.13
N SER A 214 -12.74 -7.43 -0.64
CA SER A 214 -12.13 -8.70 -0.21
C SER A 214 -11.59 -8.69 1.21
N GLN A 215 -11.16 -7.54 1.73
CA GLN A 215 -10.76 -7.43 3.13
C GLN A 215 -11.96 -7.53 4.07
N LEU A 216 -13.05 -6.82 3.75
CA LEU A 216 -14.27 -6.83 4.54
C LEU A 216 -14.97 -8.20 4.52
N ALA A 217 -15.03 -8.85 3.36
CA ALA A 217 -15.56 -10.21 3.23
C ALA A 217 -14.75 -11.23 4.05
N ALA A 218 -13.41 -11.16 3.96
CA ALA A 218 -12.53 -12.04 4.74
C ALA A 218 -12.68 -11.80 6.25
N ALA A 219 -12.77 -10.54 6.69
CA ALA A 219 -13.00 -10.19 8.08
C ALA A 219 -14.33 -10.73 8.62
N LEU A 220 -15.41 -10.56 7.86
CA LEU A 220 -16.73 -11.10 8.23
C LEU A 220 -16.70 -12.62 8.34
N LEU A 221 -16.05 -13.30 7.39
CA LEU A 221 -15.99 -14.76 7.41
C LEU A 221 -15.18 -15.25 8.61
N ARG A 222 -14.01 -14.65 8.90
CA ARG A 222 -13.22 -14.96 10.10
C ARG A 222 -14.01 -14.73 11.38
N HIS A 223 -14.72 -13.60 11.46
CA HIS A 223 -15.53 -13.24 12.63
C HIS A 223 -16.56 -14.33 12.97
N TYR A 224 -17.17 -14.96 11.97
CA TYR A 224 -18.15 -16.02 12.20
C TYR A 224 -17.55 -17.42 12.31
N ALA A 225 -16.55 -17.75 11.51
CA ALA A 225 -16.02 -19.10 11.41
C ALA A 225 -14.95 -19.41 12.47
N GLY A 226 -14.25 -18.41 12.99
CA GLY A 226 -13.02 -18.61 13.75
C GLY A 226 -12.05 -19.51 12.98
N ASP A 227 -11.52 -20.53 13.65
CA ASP A 227 -10.56 -21.50 13.07
C ASP A 227 -11.22 -22.61 12.24
N ARG A 228 -12.56 -22.63 12.13
CA ARG A 228 -13.29 -23.64 11.33
C ARG A 228 -13.09 -23.48 9.83
N VAL A 229 -12.66 -22.31 9.37
CA VAL A 229 -12.39 -22.02 7.96
C VAL A 229 -11.11 -21.20 7.85
N VAL A 230 -10.21 -21.61 6.98
CA VAL A 230 -9.00 -20.85 6.65
C VAL A 230 -9.38 -19.72 5.68
N VAL A 231 -9.14 -18.47 6.06
CA VAL A 231 -9.59 -17.31 5.27
C VAL A 231 -8.41 -16.55 4.67
N ARG A 232 -8.48 -16.29 3.37
CA ARG A 232 -7.48 -15.54 2.60
C ARG A 232 -8.13 -14.39 1.84
N SER A 233 -7.35 -13.36 1.55
CA SER A 233 -7.76 -12.28 0.66
C SER A 233 -6.58 -11.83 -0.22
N ALA A 234 -6.89 -11.43 -1.45
CA ALA A 234 -5.88 -10.97 -2.41
C ALA A 234 -6.44 -9.95 -3.42
N GLY A 235 -5.52 -9.33 -4.16
CA GLY A 235 -5.80 -8.28 -5.15
C GLY A 235 -5.11 -8.55 -6.48
N SER A 236 -5.79 -8.31 -7.60
CA SER A 236 -5.15 -8.34 -8.93
C SER A 236 -4.19 -7.15 -9.14
N SER A 237 -4.53 -5.99 -8.59
CA SER A 237 -3.71 -4.77 -8.58
C SER A 237 -3.78 -4.13 -7.19
N PRO A 238 -3.05 -4.67 -6.19
CA PRO A 238 -3.18 -4.25 -4.79
C PRO A 238 -2.94 -2.75 -4.58
N ALA A 239 -3.70 -2.13 -3.69
CA ALA A 239 -3.41 -0.76 -3.23
C ALA A 239 -2.24 -0.74 -2.23
N GLY A 240 -1.76 0.44 -1.88
CA GLY A 240 -0.70 0.57 -0.86
C GLY A 240 -1.18 0.47 0.59
N ALA A 241 -2.49 0.59 0.83
CA ALA A 241 -3.09 0.48 2.14
C ALA A 241 -4.58 0.09 2.03
N VAL A 242 -5.16 -0.40 3.12
CA VAL A 242 -6.60 -0.60 3.25
C VAL A 242 -7.33 0.75 3.18
N HIS A 243 -8.48 0.80 2.51
CA HIS A 243 -9.26 2.02 2.37
C HIS A 243 -9.76 2.51 3.73
N THR A 244 -9.64 3.81 3.99
CA THR A 244 -10.02 4.44 5.28
C THR A 244 -11.47 4.15 5.66
N ASN A 245 -12.39 4.17 4.69
CA ASN A 245 -13.81 3.84 4.90
C ASN A 245 -14.02 2.41 5.42
N VAL A 246 -13.12 1.49 5.11
CA VAL A 246 -13.25 0.07 5.49
C VAL A 246 -12.49 -0.22 6.80
N ALA A 247 -11.42 0.52 7.08
CA ALA A 247 -10.58 0.31 8.27
C ALA A 247 -11.39 0.30 9.59
N GLY A 248 -12.35 1.21 9.75
CA GLY A 248 -13.22 1.24 10.94
C GLY A 248 -14.08 -0.02 11.09
N LEU A 249 -14.64 -0.53 10.00
CA LEU A 249 -15.45 -1.76 10.03
C LEU A 249 -14.61 -3.00 10.33
N LEU A 250 -13.38 -3.06 9.85
CA LEU A 250 -12.46 -4.16 10.15
C LEU A 250 -12.09 -4.18 11.63
N ALA A 251 -11.86 -3.01 12.22
CA ALA A 251 -11.59 -2.87 13.65
C ALA A 251 -12.80 -3.35 14.49
N GLU A 252 -14.03 -2.99 14.11
CA GLU A 252 -15.25 -3.47 14.78
C GLU A 252 -15.42 -4.99 14.73
N LEU A 253 -14.95 -5.64 13.65
CA LEU A 253 -15.02 -7.09 13.48
C LEU A 253 -13.90 -7.84 14.22
N GLY A 254 -13.03 -7.12 14.94
CA GLY A 254 -11.87 -7.70 15.61
C GLY A 254 -10.85 -8.26 14.63
N SER A 255 -10.75 -7.69 13.42
CA SER A 255 -9.71 -8.13 12.47
C SER A 255 -8.35 -7.71 12.98
N ASP A 256 -7.50 -8.70 13.25
CA ASP A 256 -6.11 -8.45 13.62
C ASP A 256 -5.39 -7.66 12.53
N THR A 257 -4.62 -6.66 12.96
CA THR A 257 -3.74 -5.88 12.07
C THR A 257 -2.68 -6.75 11.40
N GLU A 258 -2.50 -8.00 11.84
CA GLU A 258 -1.48 -8.89 11.32
C GLU A 258 -1.77 -9.39 9.89
N ASP A 259 -3.03 -9.72 9.58
CA ASP A 259 -3.43 -10.29 8.28
C ASP A 259 -4.10 -9.29 7.34
N THR A 260 -4.40 -8.10 7.86
CA THR A 260 -5.11 -7.02 7.17
C THR A 260 -4.14 -6.07 6.48
N PHE A 261 -3.67 -6.47 5.30
CA PHE A 261 -2.92 -5.61 4.39
C PHE A 261 -3.21 -6.00 2.93
N PRO A 262 -3.16 -5.06 1.97
CA PRO A 262 -3.27 -5.38 0.56
C PRO A 262 -2.10 -6.26 0.10
N LYS A 263 -2.42 -7.40 -0.52
CA LYS A 263 -1.43 -8.36 -1.02
C LYS A 263 -1.83 -8.89 -2.41
N PRO A 264 -0.86 -9.21 -3.28
CA PRO A 264 -1.12 -9.68 -4.63
C PRO A 264 -1.76 -11.07 -4.63
N LEU A 265 -2.54 -11.36 -5.66
CA LEU A 265 -3.01 -12.71 -5.97
C LEU A 265 -1.82 -13.61 -6.36
N THR A 266 -1.77 -14.80 -5.76
CA THR A 266 -0.73 -15.80 -6.02
C THR A 266 -1.37 -17.13 -6.42
N ASP A 267 -0.68 -17.90 -7.28
CA ASP A 267 -1.14 -19.21 -7.73
C ASP A 267 -1.28 -20.21 -6.56
N ASP A 268 -0.36 -20.16 -5.60
CA ASP A 268 -0.41 -20.96 -4.36
C ASP A 268 -1.72 -20.74 -3.57
N ALA A 269 -2.15 -19.50 -3.36
CA ALA A 269 -3.39 -19.18 -2.65
C ALA A 269 -4.64 -19.72 -3.38
N VAL A 270 -4.66 -19.66 -4.72
CA VAL A 270 -5.76 -20.20 -5.54
C VAL A 270 -5.79 -21.72 -5.48
N ARG A 271 -4.63 -22.38 -5.62
CA ARG A 271 -4.49 -23.83 -5.52
C ARG A 271 -4.76 -24.37 -4.12
N ALA A 272 -4.59 -23.58 -3.07
CA ALA A 272 -4.92 -23.97 -1.72
C ALA A 272 -6.40 -23.76 -1.38
N ALA A 273 -7.12 -22.92 -2.11
CA ALA A 273 -8.52 -22.62 -1.83
C ALA A 273 -9.48 -23.72 -2.29
N ASP A 274 -10.50 -24.01 -1.46
CA ASP A 274 -11.63 -24.85 -1.85
C ASP A 274 -12.71 -24.00 -2.54
N VAL A 275 -12.85 -22.74 -2.09
CA VAL A 275 -13.71 -21.73 -2.73
C VAL A 275 -12.94 -20.45 -3.01
N VAL A 276 -13.01 -19.96 -4.24
CA VAL A 276 -12.51 -18.64 -4.66
C VAL A 276 -13.70 -17.75 -4.96
N VAL A 277 -13.79 -16.63 -4.23
CA VAL A 277 -14.84 -15.63 -4.40
C VAL A 277 -14.25 -14.38 -5.05
N THR A 278 -14.60 -14.13 -6.30
CA THR A 278 -14.18 -12.96 -7.08
C THR A 278 -15.19 -11.82 -6.93
N MET A 279 -14.68 -10.59 -6.82
CA MET A 279 -15.46 -9.37 -6.67
C MET A 279 -14.92 -8.29 -7.60
N GLY A 280 -15.22 -8.43 -8.89
CA GLY A 280 -14.88 -7.45 -9.92
C GLY A 280 -13.39 -7.37 -10.31
N CYS A 281 -12.64 -8.46 -10.12
CA CYS A 281 -11.26 -8.59 -10.64
C CYS A 281 -11.20 -9.13 -12.09
N GLY A 282 -12.34 -9.51 -12.68
CA GLY A 282 -12.39 -10.09 -14.03
C GLY A 282 -11.64 -11.42 -14.13
N ASP A 283 -11.10 -11.71 -15.31
CA ASP A 283 -10.47 -12.99 -15.65
C ASP A 283 -9.02 -13.14 -15.17
N VAL A 284 -8.60 -12.36 -14.16
CA VAL A 284 -7.23 -12.40 -13.63
C VAL A 284 -6.95 -13.67 -12.82
N CYS A 285 -7.99 -14.30 -12.28
CA CYS A 285 -7.84 -15.50 -11.46
C CYS A 285 -7.63 -16.74 -12.35
N PRO A 286 -6.54 -17.50 -12.18
CA PRO A 286 -6.34 -18.74 -12.93
C PRO A 286 -7.39 -19.79 -12.55
N VAL A 287 -7.89 -20.54 -13.53
CA VAL A 287 -8.86 -21.62 -13.30
C VAL A 287 -8.13 -22.91 -12.93
N VAL A 288 -8.19 -23.25 -11.65
CA VAL A 288 -7.64 -24.50 -11.07
C VAL A 288 -8.75 -25.55 -10.95
N PRO A 289 -8.57 -26.78 -11.50
CA PRO A 289 -9.52 -27.88 -11.33
C PRO A 289 -9.74 -28.25 -9.86
N GLY A 290 -10.97 -28.60 -9.49
CA GLY A 290 -11.32 -28.97 -8.11
C GLY A 290 -11.52 -27.78 -7.16
N VAL A 291 -11.43 -26.55 -7.66
CA VAL A 291 -11.77 -25.32 -6.92
C VAL A 291 -13.15 -24.84 -7.34
N ARG A 292 -14.00 -24.50 -6.37
CA ARG A 292 -15.27 -23.82 -6.63
C ARG A 292 -15.03 -22.32 -6.81
N TYR A 293 -15.62 -21.74 -7.85
CA TYR A 293 -15.54 -20.30 -8.11
C TYR A 293 -16.92 -19.66 -7.95
N GLU A 294 -16.97 -18.51 -7.27
CA GLU A 294 -18.16 -17.67 -7.16
C GLU A 294 -17.82 -16.23 -7.53
N GLU A 295 -18.66 -15.58 -8.36
CA GLU A 295 -18.57 -14.15 -8.61
C GLU A 295 -19.63 -13.42 -7.79
N TRP A 296 -19.20 -12.51 -6.92
CA TRP A 296 -20.08 -11.67 -6.13
C TRP A 296 -20.07 -10.23 -6.65
N ALA A 297 -21.19 -9.84 -7.25
CA ALA A 297 -21.44 -8.44 -7.59
C ALA A 297 -21.69 -7.61 -6.32
N VAL A 298 -20.62 -6.99 -5.81
CA VAL A 298 -20.63 -6.13 -4.62
C VAL A 298 -20.13 -4.74 -4.99
N ALA A 299 -20.84 -3.70 -4.54
CA ALA A 299 -20.46 -2.31 -4.76
C ALA A 299 -19.12 -1.95 -4.08
N ASP A 300 -18.42 -0.96 -4.63
CA ASP A 300 -17.10 -0.56 -4.13
C ASP A 300 -17.21 0.38 -2.90
N PRO A 301 -16.65 0.00 -1.74
CA PRO A 301 -16.69 0.84 -0.54
C PRO A 301 -15.71 2.03 -0.56
N ALA A 302 -14.80 2.13 -1.55
CA ALA A 302 -13.73 3.13 -1.59
C ALA A 302 -14.21 4.58 -1.41
N LEU A 303 -15.32 4.94 -2.04
CA LEU A 303 -15.91 6.29 -2.03
C LEU A 303 -17.37 6.28 -1.56
N ALA A 304 -17.79 5.21 -0.87
CA ALA A 304 -19.16 5.07 -0.39
C ALA A 304 -19.47 6.07 0.74
N THR A 305 -20.69 6.59 0.76
CA THR A 305 -21.22 7.31 1.92
C THR A 305 -21.43 6.34 3.08
N PRO A 306 -21.56 6.82 4.34
CA PRO A 306 -21.77 5.94 5.49
C PRO A 306 -22.99 5.01 5.34
N SER A 307 -24.11 5.49 4.81
CA SER A 307 -25.30 4.65 4.58
C SER A 307 -25.07 3.58 3.52
N THR A 308 -24.43 3.93 2.40
CA THR A 308 -24.04 2.97 1.35
C THR A 308 -23.05 1.94 1.88
N LEU A 309 -22.09 2.36 2.70
CA LEU A 309 -21.12 1.47 3.32
C LEU A 309 -21.79 0.45 4.26
N THR A 310 -22.76 0.87 5.05
CA THR A 310 -23.60 -0.03 5.86
C THR A 310 -24.35 -1.04 4.99
N SER A 311 -24.91 -0.61 3.86
CA SER A 311 -25.57 -1.52 2.91
C SER A 311 -24.59 -2.52 2.28
N ILE A 312 -23.38 -2.08 1.92
CA ILE A 312 -22.31 -2.97 1.39
C ILE A 312 -21.94 -4.01 2.44
N ARG A 313 -21.74 -3.61 3.70
CA ARG A 313 -21.45 -4.54 4.80
C ARG A 313 -22.58 -5.54 4.99
N ALA A 314 -23.84 -5.10 4.99
CA ALA A 314 -24.99 -5.98 5.15
C ALA A 314 -25.14 -6.98 3.98
N ASP A 315 -24.82 -6.55 2.75
CA ASP A 315 -24.80 -7.44 1.59
C ASP A 315 -23.72 -8.51 1.71
N LEU A 316 -22.50 -8.11 2.05
CA LEU A 316 -21.38 -9.03 2.29
C LEU A 316 -21.66 -9.98 3.46
N ASP A 317 -22.19 -9.49 4.57
CA ASP A 317 -22.58 -10.31 5.72
C ASP A 317 -23.56 -11.42 5.33
N ARG A 318 -24.61 -11.07 4.59
CA ARG A 318 -25.61 -12.03 4.10
C ARG A 318 -24.99 -13.11 3.23
N ARG A 319 -24.08 -12.72 2.32
CA ARG A 319 -23.39 -13.65 1.41
C ARG A 319 -22.41 -14.56 2.15
N VAL A 320 -21.62 -14.00 3.06
CA VAL A 320 -20.68 -14.74 3.93
C VAL A 320 -21.41 -15.77 4.78
N ARG A 321 -22.55 -15.40 5.39
CA ARG A 321 -23.36 -16.34 6.18
C ARG A 321 -23.90 -17.48 5.33
N ALA A 322 -24.40 -17.18 4.13
CA ALA A 322 -24.86 -18.22 3.20
C ALA A 322 -23.72 -19.17 2.80
N LEU A 323 -22.53 -18.63 2.52
CA LEU A 323 -21.34 -19.43 2.23
C LEU A 323 -20.95 -20.31 3.43
N LEU A 324 -21.03 -19.81 4.66
CA LEU A 324 -20.70 -20.57 5.86
C LEU A 324 -21.70 -21.68 6.16
N THR A 325 -22.99 -21.46 5.94
CA THR A 325 -24.02 -22.51 6.10
C THR A 325 -23.77 -23.68 5.15
N ASP A 326 -23.22 -23.42 3.98
CA ASP A 326 -22.87 -24.44 2.99
C ASP A 326 -21.54 -25.16 3.32
N LEU A 327 -20.50 -24.39 3.70
CA LEU A 327 -19.17 -24.93 3.99
C LEU A 327 -19.04 -25.63 5.34
N VAL A 328 -19.76 -25.14 6.35
CA VAL A 328 -19.68 -25.64 7.73
C VAL A 328 -21.11 -25.70 8.32
N PRO A 329 -21.95 -26.66 7.89
CA PRO A 329 -23.38 -26.68 8.23
C PRO A 329 -23.68 -26.81 9.73
N ASP A 330 -22.72 -27.31 10.51
CA ASP A 330 -22.79 -27.44 11.97
C ASP A 330 -22.40 -26.16 12.73
N LEU A 331 -21.90 -25.13 12.02
CA LEU A 331 -21.57 -23.83 12.60
C LEU A 331 -22.84 -23.06 12.97
N HIS A 332 -22.96 -22.71 14.25
CA HIS A 332 -24.08 -21.92 14.75
C HIS A 332 -23.79 -20.42 14.55
N LEU A 333 -24.50 -19.81 13.60
CA LEU A 333 -24.38 -18.37 13.35
C LEU A 333 -25.35 -17.58 14.26
N PRO A 334 -24.93 -16.45 14.85
CA PRO A 334 -25.82 -15.63 15.67
C PRO A 334 -26.99 -15.08 14.83
N THR A 335 -28.20 -15.09 15.40
CA THR A 335 -29.39 -14.49 14.79
C THR A 335 -29.26 -12.97 14.71
N ARG A 336 -29.83 -12.38 13.64
CA ARG A 336 -29.78 -10.93 13.36
C ARG A 336 -30.45 -10.08 14.42
#